data_AF-A0A6L3B6D9-F1
#
_entry.id   AF-A0A6L3B6D9-F1
#
_cell.length_a   1.000
_cell.length_b   1.000
_cell.length_c   1.000
_cell.angle_alpha   90.00
_cell.angle_beta   90.00
_cell.angle_gamma   90.00
#
_symmetry.space_group_name_H-M   'P 1'
#
loop_
_entity.id
_entity.type
_entity.pdbx_description
1 polymer ?
#
loop_
_entity_poly.entity_id
_entity_poly.type
_entity_poly.pdbx_seq_one_letter_code
_entity_poly.pdbx_strand_id
1 'polypeptide(L)' 'MPSLDRLFTRRYRHHMFGPVPERSAARLRAACRQLSEQELEMQALLGLPVRPSLILADEELAILIDDAGRRAVEEEG' A
#
# COMPACT_ATOMS: atom_id res chain seq x y z
N MET A 1 -19.71 -9.08 15.05
CA MET A 1 -20.34 -7.93 14.35
C MET A 1 -19.27 -7.20 13.54
N PRO A 2 -19.19 -7.44 12.21
CA PRO A 2 -18.14 -6.86 11.35
C PRO A 2 -18.24 -5.33 11.17
N SER A 3 -19.35 -4.71 11.57
CA SER A 3 -19.58 -3.27 11.52
C SER A 3 -18.81 -2.48 12.58
N LEU A 4 -18.58 -3.06 13.77
CA LEU A 4 -17.85 -2.40 14.85
C LEU A 4 -16.34 -2.38 14.60
N ASP A 5 -15.80 -3.43 13.98
CA ASP A 5 -14.38 -3.49 13.59
C ASP A 5 -14.01 -2.37 12.61
N ARG A 6 -14.90 -2.04 11.67
CA ARG A 6 -14.75 -0.89 10.76
C ARG A 6 -14.68 0.46 11.48
N LEU A 7 -15.29 0.58 12.66
CA LEU A 7 -15.32 1.84 13.41
C LEU A 7 -13.99 2.10 14.15
N PHE A 8 -13.35 1.04 14.66
CA PHE A 8 -12.07 1.12 15.37
C PHE A 8 -10.84 1.00 14.46
N THR A 9 -10.99 0.50 13.23
CA THR A 9 -9.91 0.43 12.22
C THR A 9 -9.81 1.66 11.33
N ARG A 10 -10.42 2.79 11.75
CA ARG A 10 -10.48 4.07 11.02
C ARG A 10 -9.12 4.78 10.95
N ARG A 11 -8.09 4.10 10.47
CA ARG A 11 -6.74 4.62 10.20
C ARG A 11 -6.71 5.69 9.09
N TYR A 12 -7.79 5.78 8.32
CA TYR A 12 -7.99 6.73 7.21
C TYR A 12 -8.00 8.23 7.57
N ARG A 13 -7.82 8.61 8.84
CA ARG A 13 -7.73 10.02 9.26
C ARG A 13 -6.34 10.46 9.70
N HIS A 14 -5.35 9.58 9.69
CA HIS A 14 -3.98 9.98 10.01
C HIS A 14 -3.33 10.62 8.78
N HIS A 15 -2.76 11.81 8.96
CA HIS A 15 -2.00 12.57 7.94
C HIS A 15 -0.97 11.73 7.17
N MET A 16 -0.55 10.60 7.73
CA MET A 16 0.40 9.67 7.14
C MET A 16 -0.15 8.88 5.93
N PHE A 17 -1.47 8.69 5.79
CA PHE A 17 -2.07 7.98 4.64
C PHE A 17 -2.50 8.96 3.53
N GLY A 18 -1.65 9.95 3.24
CA GLY A 18 -1.87 10.95 2.19
C GLY A 18 -1.43 10.48 0.81
N PRO A 19 -1.81 11.22 -0.26
CA PRO A 19 -1.33 10.94 -1.60
C PRO A 19 0.20 11.11 -1.69
N VAL A 20 0.84 10.25 -2.49
CA VAL A 20 2.27 10.34 -2.75
C VAL A 20 2.52 11.55 -3.66
N PRO A 21 3.46 12.46 -3.34
CA PRO A 21 3.80 13.57 -4.24
C PRO A 21 4.34 13.05 -5.57
N GLU A 22 3.90 13.63 -6.69
CA GLU A 22 4.30 13.21 -8.05
C GLU A 22 5.82 13.11 -8.24
N ARG A 23 6.57 14.08 -7.69
CA ARG A 23 8.05 14.10 -7.74
C ARG A 23 8.70 12.87 -7.10
N SER A 24 8.00 12.23 -6.16
CA SER A 24 8.45 11.06 -5.43
C SER A 24 7.87 9.77 -6.01
N ALA A 25 6.76 9.83 -6.76
CA ALA A 25 6.14 8.69 -7.40
C ALA A 25 7.12 7.95 -8.32
N ALA A 26 7.91 8.69 -9.12
CA ALA A 26 8.92 8.10 -10.00
C ALA A 26 9.98 7.27 -9.23
N ARG A 27 10.44 7.76 -8.06
CA ARG A 27 11.38 7.04 -7.19
C ARG A 27 10.73 5.79 -6.57
N LEU A 28 9.48 5.93 -6.12
CA LEU A 28 8.76 4.90 -5.37
C LEU A 28 8.17 3.79 -6.24
N ARG A 29 8.02 4.02 -7.55
CA ARG A 29 7.42 3.07 -8.49
C ARG A 29 8.07 1.70 -8.50
N ALA A 30 9.41 1.66 -8.53
CA ALA A 30 10.14 0.40 -8.54
C ALA A 30 9.89 -0.41 -7.24
N ALA A 31 9.90 0.27 -6.09
CA ALA A 31 9.65 -0.36 -4.80
C ALA A 31 8.18 -0.83 -4.67
N CYS A 32 7.22 -0.02 -5.12
CA CYS A 32 5.79 -0.40 -5.12
C CYS A 32 5.56 -1.64 -5.97
N ARG A 33 6.10 -1.66 -7.19
CA ARG A 33 5.98 -2.80 -8.10
C ARG A 33 6.62 -4.05 -7.54
N GLN A 34 7.85 -3.95 -7.03
CA GLN A 34 8.55 -5.08 -6.44
C GLN A 34 7.75 -5.67 -5.27
N LEU A 35 7.16 -4.83 -4.41
CA LEU A 35 6.33 -5.30 -3.31
C LEU A 35 5.06 -5.98 -3.82
N SER A 36 4.38 -5.40 -4.82
CA SER A 36 3.20 -5.98 -5.47
C SER A 36 3.49 -7.35 -6.07
N GLU A 37 4.66 -7.54 -6.69
CA GLU A 37 5.13 -8.81 -7.24
C GLU A 37 5.41 -9.84 -6.12
N GLN A 38 6.11 -9.44 -5.05
CA GLN A 38 6.37 -10.31 -3.89
C GLN A 38 5.09 -10.75 -3.18
N GLU A 39 4.08 -9.88 -3.11
CA GLU A 39 2.77 -10.21 -2.54
C GLU A 39 2.05 -11.28 -3.35
N LEU A 40 2.15 -11.24 -4.69
CA LEU A 40 1.61 -12.26 -5.59
C LEU A 40 2.34 -13.59 -5.45
N GLU A 41 3.67 -13.56 -5.39
CA GLU A 41 4.49 -14.75 -5.15
C GLU A 41 4.13 -15.39 -3.80
N MET A 42 3.98 -14.58 -2.76
CA MET A 42 3.59 -15.05 -1.42
C MET A 42 2.18 -15.65 -1.42
N GLN A 43 1.24 -15.04 -2.14
CA GLN A 43 -0.11 -15.58 -2.29
C GLN A 43 -0.06 -16.99 -2.90
N ALA A 44 0.71 -17.16 -3.98
CA ALA A 44 0.86 -18.44 -4.66
C ALA A 44 1.56 -19.47 -3.77
N LEU A 45 2.65 -19.08 -3.10
CA LEU A 45 3.43 -19.95 -2.22
C LEU A 45 2.60 -20.48 -1.04
N LEU A 46 1.77 -19.63 -0.44
CA LEU A 46 0.98 -19.96 0.74
C LEU A 46 -0.42 -20.48 0.39
N GLY A 47 -0.80 -20.51 -0.88
CA GLY A 47 -2.14 -20.91 -1.32
C GLY A 47 -3.25 -20.02 -0.75
N LEU A 48 -2.98 -18.72 -0.58
CA LEU A 48 -3.93 -17.81 0.05
C LEU A 48 -5.07 -17.45 -0.90
N PRO A 49 -6.33 -17.43 -0.42
CA PRO A 49 -7.49 -17.05 -1.25
C PRO A 49 -7.46 -15.58 -1.67
N VAL A 50 -6.70 -14.75 -0.95
CA VAL A 50 -6.51 -13.34 -1.23
C VAL A 50 -5.02 -12.99 -1.13
N ARG A 51 -4.59 -12.05 -1.96
CA ARG A 51 -3.24 -11.51 -1.91
C ARG A 51 -3.02 -10.79 -0.56
N PRO A 52 -1.95 -11.09 0.20
CA PRO A 52 -1.60 -10.29 1.35
C PRO A 52 -1.22 -8.88 0.90
N SER A 53 -1.67 -7.85 1.62
CA SER A 53 -1.30 -6.46 1.35
C SER A 53 -0.51 -5.91 2.52
N LEU A 54 0.77 -5.66 2.29
CA LEU A 54 1.67 -4.94 3.18
C LEU A 54 1.48 -3.44 2.99
N ILE A 55 1.93 -2.65 3.97
CA ILE A 55 1.97 -1.19 3.88
C ILE A 55 3.43 -0.82 3.62
N LEU A 56 3.69 0.00 2.60
CA LEU A 56 5.01 0.57 2.38
C LEU A 56 5.12 1.86 3.19
N ALA A 57 6.15 2.00 4.01
CA ALA A 57 6.45 3.25 4.70
C ALA A 57 7.54 3.99 3.93
N ASP A 58 7.28 5.24 3.55
CA ASP A 58 8.33 6.16 3.09
C ASP A 58 8.67 7.10 4.26
N GLU A 59 9.85 6.88 4.83
CA GLU A 59 10.32 7.63 6.01
C GLU A 59 10.71 9.07 5.68
N GLU A 60 11.18 9.35 4.46
CA GLU A 60 11.57 10.70 4.04
C GLU A 60 10.35 11.64 3.99
N LEU A 61 9.23 11.11 3.52
CA LEU A 61 7.97 11.83 3.37
C LEU A 61 7.06 11.68 4.59
N ALA A 62 7.41 10.80 5.53
CA ALA A 62 6.58 10.38 6.67
C ALA A 62 5.17 9.92 6.23
N ILE A 63 5.09 9.16 5.13
CA ILE A 63 3.85 8.63 4.60
C ILE A 63 3.80 7.10 4.61
N LEU A 64 2.60 6.59 4.75
CA LEU A 64 2.24 5.18 4.65
C LEU A 64 1.44 4.98 3.36
N ILE A 65 1.93 4.10 2.50
CA ILE A 65 1.37 3.82 1.18
C ILE A 65 0.71 2.45 1.24
N ASP A 66 -0.62 2.46 1.21
CA ASP A 66 -1.44 1.25 1.14
C ASP A 66 -1.55 0.72 -0.30
N ASP A 67 -2.32 -0.37 -0.51
CA ASP A 67 -2.48 -0.97 -1.84
C ASP A 67 -3.04 0.03 -2.87
N ALA A 68 -3.98 0.90 -2.47
CA ALA A 68 -4.55 1.89 -3.36
C ALA A 68 -3.51 2.96 -3.75
N GLY A 69 -2.73 3.44 -2.78
CA GLY A 69 -1.63 4.36 -3.03
C GLY A 69 -0.54 3.75 -3.91
N ARG A 70 -0.21 2.46 -3.74
CA ARG A 70 0.76 1.77 -4.59
C ARG A 70 0.29 1.71 -6.04
N ARG A 71 -0.97 1.34 -6.28
CA ARG A 71 -1.54 1.31 -7.64
C ARG A 71 -1.51 2.68 -8.31
N ALA A 72 -1.82 3.74 -7.56
CA ALA A 72 -1.73 5.10 -8.09
C ALA A 72 -0.29 5.45 -8.55
N VAL A 73 0.73 5.11 -7.74
CA VAL A 73 2.14 5.34 -8.10
C VAL A 73 2.60 4.50 -9.30
N GLU A 74 2.07 3.28 -9.41
CA GLU A 74 2.34 2.38 -10.54
C GLU A 74 1.71 2.87 -11.85
N GLU A 75 0.49 3.45 -11.80
CA GLU A 75 -0.28 3.92 -12.95
C GLU A 75 0.12 5.31 -13.47
N GLU A 76 0.72 6.19 -12.65
CA GLU A 76 1.22 7.53 -13.05
C GLU A 76 2.49 7.49 -13.95
N GLY A 77 2.75 6.39 -14.64
CA GLY A 77 3.94 6.14 -15.48
C GLY A 77 3.71 6.29 -16.96
#